data_AF-A0A7C2NM49-F1
#
_entry.id   AF-A0A7C2NM49-F1
#
_cell.length_a   1.000
_cell.length_b   1.000
_cell.length_c   1.000
_cell.angle_alpha   90.00
_cell.angle_beta   90.00
_cell.angle_gamma   90.00
#
_symmetry.space_group_name_H-M   'P 1'
#
loop_
_entity.id
_entity.type
_entity.pdbx_description
1 polymer ?
#
loop_
_entity_poly.entity_id
_entity_poly.type
_entity_poly.pdbx_seq_one_letter_code
_entity_poly.pdbx_strand_id
1 'polypeptide(L)' 'MARITIEDCTRQVPNRFHLVQMAAIRTKQLKKGARSLVKSEGNKEVVTALREIAAGYVQPDYEQPETAEEGGGAA' A
#
# COMPACT_ATOMS: atom_id res chain seq x y z
N MET A 1 -8.67 13.92 -6.80
CA MET A 1 -7.36 13.24 -6.73
C MET A 1 -7.10 12.92 -5.28
N ALA A 2 -7.13 11.66 -4.88
CA ALA A 2 -6.93 11.31 -3.47
C ALA A 2 -5.48 11.60 -3.06
N ARG A 3 -5.29 12.32 -1.95
CA ARG A 3 -3.96 12.57 -1.37
C ARG A 3 -3.52 11.27 -0.67
N ILE A 4 -2.45 10.66 -1.16
CA ILE A 4 -1.74 9.56 -0.51
C ILE A 4 -0.26 9.91 -0.43
N THR A 5 0.39 9.59 0.69
CA THR A 5 1.82 9.84 0.89
C THR A 5 2.61 8.53 0.84
N ILE A 6 3.91 8.64 0.59
CA ILE A 6 4.81 7.48 0.64
C ILE A 6 4.92 6.95 2.07
N GLU A 7 4.83 7.83 3.07
CA GLU A 7 4.88 7.47 4.49
C GLU A 7 3.80 6.46 4.86
N ASP A 8 2.57 6.66 4.36
CA ASP A 8 1.45 5.73 4.55
C ASP A 8 1.76 4.33 4.00
N CYS A 9 2.47 4.25 2.88
CA CYS A 9 2.86 2.98 2.27
C CYS A 9 4.02 2.32 3.01
N THR A 10 4.97 3.12 3.50
CA THR A 10 6.18 2.59 4.18
C THR A 10 5.91 2.08 5.58
N ARG A 11 4.81 2.49 6.22
CA ARG A 11 4.32 1.87 7.47
C ARG A 11 3.96 0.39 7.30
N GLN A 12 3.49 0.02 6.11
CA GLN A 12 3.14 -1.36 5.76
C GLN A 12 4.27 -2.10 5.05
N VAL A 13 5.08 -1.38 4.28
CA VAL A 13 6.23 -1.95 3.54
C VAL A 13 7.45 -1.04 3.71
N PRO A 14 8.28 -1.26 4.75
CA PRO A 14 9.42 -0.39 5.05
C PRO A 14 10.49 -0.41 3.94
N ASN A 15 10.63 -1.54 3.23
CA ASN A 15 11.52 -1.64 2.08
C ASN A 15 10.91 -0.94 0.85
N ARG A 16 11.49 0.20 0.49
CA ARG A 16 11.05 1.03 -0.66
C ARG A 16 11.19 0.33 -2.01
N PHE A 17 12.21 -0.49 -2.21
CA PHE A 17 12.38 -1.24 -3.46
C PHE A 17 11.26 -2.28 -3.61
N HIS A 18 10.94 -2.97 -2.51
CA HIS A 18 9.87 -3.94 -2.51
C HIS A 18 8.50 -3.26 -2.68
N LEU A 19 8.27 -2.12 -2.02
CA LEU A 19 7.08 -1.31 -2.22
C LEU A 19 6.87 -0.95 -3.70
N VAL A 20 7.92 -0.51 -4.39
CA VAL A 20 7.86 -0.19 -5.84
C VAL A 20 7.51 -1.44 -6.66
N GLN A 21 8.14 -2.57 -6.38
CA GLN A 21 7.88 -3.84 -7.07
C GLN A 21 6.43 -4.32 -6.87
N MET A 22 5.95 -4.32 -5.62
CA MET A 22 4.58 -4.69 -5.26
C MET A 22 3.56 -3.76 -5.93
N ALA A 23 3.78 -2.44 -5.85
CA ALA A 23 2.91 -1.47 -6.49
C ALA A 23 2.85 -1.68 -8.01
N ALA A 24 3.99 -1.96 -8.67
CA ALA A 24 4.04 -2.23 -10.09
C ALA A 24 3.28 -3.52 -10.47
N ILE A 25 3.44 -4.60 -9.71
CA ILE A 25 2.72 -5.86 -9.92
C ILE A 25 1.22 -5.64 -9.74
N ARG A 26 0.82 -4.99 -8.64
CA ARG A 26 -0.60 -4.75 -8.34
C ARG A 26 -1.26 -3.82 -9.36
N THR A 27 -0.55 -2.78 -9.81
CA THR A 27 -0.99 -1.90 -10.90
C THR A 27 -1.29 -2.69 -12.17
N LYS A 28 -0.43 -3.65 -12.54
CA LYS A 28 -0.66 -4.52 -13.71
C LYS A 28 -1.90 -5.38 -13.53
N GLN A 29 -2.18 -5.89 -12.33
CA GLN A 29 -3.40 -6.65 -12.05
C GLN A 29 -4.65 -5.79 -12.24
N LEU A 30 -4.67 -4.58 -11.67
CA LEU A 30 -5.78 -3.64 -11.81
C LEU A 30 -6.01 -3.27 -13.29
N LYS A 31 -4.94 -3.04 -14.05
CA LYS A 31 -5.02 -2.80 -15.51
C LYS A 31 -5.56 -3.99 -16.30
N LYS A 32 -5.40 -5.22 -15.80
CA LYS A 32 -5.99 -6.44 -16.38
C LYS A 32 -7.46 -6.64 -16.00
N GLY A 33 -8.06 -5.71 -15.25
CA GLY A 33 -9.45 -5.79 -14.80
C GLY A 33 -9.63 -6.46 -13.44
N ALA A 34 -8.56 -6.64 -12.65
CA ALA A 34 -8.71 -7.10 -11.28
C ALA A 34 -9.55 -6.09 -10.47
N ARG A 35 -10.38 -6.62 -9.56
CA ARG A 35 -11.21 -5.79 -8.69
C ARG A 35 -10.32 -4.99 -7.73
N SER A 36 -10.60 -3.70 -7.61
CA SER A 36 -10.00 -2.86 -6.58
C SER A 36 -10.65 -3.14 -5.22
N LEU A 37 -9.82 -3.15 -4.19
CA LEU A 37 -10.18 -3.37 -2.78
C LEU A 37 -10.48 -2.05 -2.06
N VAL A 38 -10.14 -0.91 -2.67
CA VAL A 38 -10.38 0.43 -2.13
C VAL A 38 -11.21 1.28 -3.08
N LYS A 39 -11.95 2.24 -2.54
CA LYS A 39 -12.74 3.17 -3.34
C LYS A 39 -11.83 4.02 -4.23
N SER A 40 -11.93 3.83 -5.55
CA SER A 40 -10.98 4.34 -6.55
C SER A 40 -11.61 5.29 -7.57
N GLU A 41 -12.68 6.00 -7.22
CA GLU A 41 -13.34 6.95 -8.14
C GLU A 41 -12.34 7.99 -8.66
N GLY A 42 -12.02 7.91 -9.97
CA GLY A 42 -11.18 8.86 -10.69
C GLY A 42 -9.67 8.76 -10.45
N ASN A 43 -9.16 7.73 -9.79
CA ASN A 43 -7.72 7.55 -9.61
C ASN A 43 -7.13 6.60 -10.66
N LYS A 44 -5.87 6.84 -11.07
CA LYS A 44 -5.11 5.89 -11.89
C LYS A 44 -4.82 4.62 -11.10
N GLU A 45 -4.64 3.50 -11.79
CA GLU A 45 -4.45 2.17 -11.16
C GLU A 45 -3.24 2.14 -10.22
N VAL A 46 -2.19 2.92 -10.54
CA VAL A 46 -1.01 3.04 -9.66
C VAL A 46 -1.32 3.69 -8.32
N VAL A 47 -2.21 4.69 -8.31
CA VAL A 47 -2.66 5.35 -7.09
C VAL A 47 -3.55 4.41 -6.29
N THR A 48 -4.43 3.67 -6.98
CA THR A 48 -5.23 2.63 -6.34
C THR A 48 -4.37 1.55 -5.70
N ALA A 49 -3.35 1.03 -6.40
CA ALA A 49 -2.43 0.03 -5.87
C ALA A 49 -1.71 0.51 -4.60
N LEU A 50 -1.18 1.74 -4.61
CA LEU A 50 -0.54 2.33 -3.43
C LEU A 50 -1.52 2.50 -2.26
N ARG A 51 -2.78 2.86 -2.54
CA ARG A 51 -3.83 2.95 -1.51
C ARG A 51 -4.21 1.60 -0.94
N GLU A 52 -4.21 0.54 -1.74
CA GLU A 52 -4.44 -0.82 -1.26
C GLU A 52 -3.29 -1.31 -0.37
N ILE A 53 -2.05 -0.94 -0.70
CA ILE A 53 -0.87 -1.23 0.14
C ILE A 53 -0.92 -0.45 1.46
N ALA A 54 -1.19 0.86 1.41
CA ALA A 54 -1.31 1.70 2.62
C ALA A 54 -2.48 1.28 3.52
N ALA A 55 -3.54 0.70 2.95
CA ALA A 55 -4.66 0.15 3.73
C ALA A 55 -4.42 -1.30 4.21
N GLY A 56 -3.27 -1.89 3.90
CA GLY A 56 -2.91 -3.24 4.34
C GLY A 56 -3.62 -4.39 3.59
N TYR A 57 -4.33 -4.09 2.50
CA TYR A 57 -5.01 -5.11 1.68
C TYR A 57 -4.07 -5.87 0.75
N VAL A 58 -2.89 -5.30 0.47
CA VAL A 58 -1.84 -5.91 -0.35
C VAL A 58 -0.59 -5.95 0.51
N GLN A 59 -0.19 -7.17 0.90
CA GLN A 59 0.89 -7.41 1.84
C GLN A 59 2.09 -8.11 1.18
N PRO A 60 3.31 -7.88 1.69
CA PRO A 60 4.49 -8.58 1.23
C PRO A 60 4.43 -10.06 1.62
N ASP A 61 5.03 -10.93 0.79
CA ASP A 61 5.06 -12.38 0.99
C ASP A 61 6.22 -12.83 1.93
N TYR A 62 6.60 -11.97 2.88
CA TYR A 62 7.61 -12.30 3.87
C TYR A 62 7.16 -11.82 5.25
N GLU A 63 7.53 -12.58 6.28
CA GLU A 63 7.34 -12.18 7.67
C GLU A 63 8.17 -10.93 7.94
N GLN A 64 7.47 -9.84 8.22
CA GLN A 64 8.10 -8.62 8.70
C GLN A 64 8.53 -8.89 10.15
N PRO A 65 9.77 -8.54 10.55
CA PRO A 65 10.06 -8.47 11.97
C PRO A 65 9.06 -7.49 12.59
N GLU A 66 8.35 -7.95 13.61
CA GLU A 66 7.40 -7.17 14.38
C GLU A 66 8.01 -5.80 14.70
N THR A 67 7.48 -4.76 14.07
CA THR A 67 7.93 -3.41 14.38
C THR A 67 7.25 -3.08 15.69
N ALA A 68 8.01 -3.15 16.79
CA ALA A 68 7.53 -2.78 18.11
C ALA A 68 6.88 -1.39 18.02
N GLU A 69 5.57 -1.35 18.20
CA GLU A 69 4.86 -0.10 18.40
C GLU A 69 5.33 0.48 19.73
N GLU A 70 6.28 1.43 19.71
CA GLU A 70 6.44 2.36 20.82
C GLU A 70 5.22 3.27 20.85
N GLY A 71 4.41 3.08 21.88
CA GLY A 71 3.15 3.76 22.09
C GLY A 71 3.29 5.28 22.20
N GLY A 72 2.35 5.97 21.56
CA GLY A 72 1.95 7.32 21.89
C GLY A 72 0.55 7.29 22.49
N GLY A 73 0.41 6.67 23.67
CA GLY A 73 -0.78 6.82 24.50
C GLY A 73 -0.94 8.30 24.85
N ALA A 74 -2.09 8.85 24.48
CA ALA A 74 -2.49 10.19 24.89
C ALA A 74 -2.50 10.28 26.42
N ALA A 75 -1.74 11.24 26.94
CA ALA A 75 -1.92 11.80 28.28
C ALA A 75 -2.86 13.00 28.21
#